data_AF-A0A0F9DHN0-F1
#
_entry.id   AF-A0A0F9DHN0-F1
#
_cell.length_a   1.000
_cell.length_b   1.000
_cell.length_c   1.000
_cell.angle_alpha   90.00
_cell.angle_beta   90.00
_cell.angle_gamma   90.00
#
_symmetry.space_group_name_H-M   'P 1'
#
loop_
_entity.id
_entity.type
_entity.pdbx_description
1 polymer ?
#
loop_
_entity_poly.entity_id
_entity_poly.type
_entity_poly.pdbx_seq_one_letter_code
_entity_poly.pdbx_strand_id
1 'polypeptide(L)'
;MDNRYQANIRKFYLFQFLLNLQLWWPIWVIYLMEERGFTLGQVTLLDIPFWLSIIALQIPAAAIADRWGRKPTLIAAACALTVAVTLFGLASSFPVILVSYLIWGIGFALLFGTESAFLYDTLKALGREDDYARVYGRAWGLLTAAALVGTLLGAPVAAATNLSLPIVLSGGLAFLAVLVAATFTEPAPEARTAHRLTYGRVIADSIDILRRRPAVRYSILFYGLITVGSIAPIFFLQPFLREHDIGLGQVGLWQTPTRLAGIVGAVAAYRIVAAMGERWTFYLMPVVLFASYAVLALWDSLYAQIAQ
;
A
#
# COMPACT_ATOMS: atom_id res chain seq x y z
N MET A 1 -25.88 12.48 -17.92
CA MET A 1 -25.23 12.04 -16.66
C MET A 1 -23.96 11.23 -16.96
N ASP A 2 -23.95 10.47 -18.06
CA ASP A 2 -22.86 9.60 -18.50
C ASP A 2 -21.49 10.28 -18.60
N ASN A 3 -21.42 11.52 -19.11
CA ASN A 3 -20.12 12.21 -19.24
C ASN A 3 -19.45 12.48 -17.88
N ARG A 4 -20.22 12.64 -16.80
CA ARG A 4 -19.68 12.84 -15.45
C ARG A 4 -19.11 11.54 -14.87
N TYR A 5 -19.77 10.40 -15.08
CA TYR A 5 -19.27 9.09 -14.67
C TYR A 5 -18.10 8.62 -15.53
N GLN A 6 -18.07 8.94 -16.83
CA GLN A 6 -16.89 8.70 -17.67
C GLN A 6 -15.67 9.49 -17.16
N ALA A 7 -15.88 10.74 -16.70
CA ALA A 7 -14.82 11.54 -16.10
C ALA A 7 -14.31 10.96 -14.77
N ASN A 8 -15.14 10.23 -14.00
CA ASN A 8 -14.69 9.57 -12.77
C ASN A 8 -13.54 8.59 -13.03
N ILE A 9 -13.52 7.87 -14.16
CA ILE A 9 -12.45 6.92 -14.48
C ILE A 9 -11.09 7.64 -14.57
N ARG A 10 -11.03 8.75 -15.31
CA ARG A 10 -9.78 9.54 -15.46
C ARG A 10 -9.38 10.18 -14.13
N LYS A 11 -10.36 10.70 -13.38
CA LYS A 11 -10.13 11.26 -12.04
C LYS A 11 -9.64 10.18 -11.07
N PHE A 12 -10.13 8.95 -11.18
CA PHE A 12 -9.71 7.83 -10.34
C PHE A 12 -8.25 7.45 -10.60
N TYR A 13 -7.81 7.43 -11.86
CA TYR A 13 -6.40 7.29 -12.19
C TYR A 13 -5.54 8.40 -11.59
N LEU A 14 -5.95 9.67 -11.74
CA LEU A 14 -5.21 10.79 -11.17
C LEU A 14 -5.17 10.73 -9.63
N PHE A 15 -6.29 10.38 -9.00
CA PHE A 15 -6.41 10.16 -7.56
C PHE A 15 -5.42 9.09 -7.08
N GLN A 16 -5.42 7.92 -7.73
CA GLN A 16 -4.50 6.82 -7.41
C GLN A 16 -3.05 7.22 -7.60
N PHE A 17 -2.74 7.94 -8.69
CA PHE A 17 -1.39 8.43 -8.94
C PHE A 17 -0.91 9.39 -7.85
N LEU A 18 -1.70 10.42 -7.53
CA LEU A 18 -1.33 11.43 -6.53
C LEU A 18 -1.20 10.84 -5.12
N LEU A 19 -2.12 9.93 -4.75
CA LEU A 19 -2.11 9.30 -3.43
C LEU A 19 -0.91 8.36 -3.26
N ASN A 20 -0.42 7.74 -4.34
CA ASN A 20 0.69 6.77 -4.30
C ASN A 20 2.04 7.32 -4.77
N LEU A 21 2.08 8.53 -5.34
CA LEU A 21 3.30 9.27 -5.60
C LEU A 21 3.84 9.82 -4.27
N GLN A 22 4.50 8.95 -3.52
CA GLN A 22 4.98 9.23 -2.18
C GLN A 22 6.51 9.22 -2.18
N LEU A 23 7.12 10.36 -1.85
CA LEU A 23 8.58 10.56 -1.88
C LEU A 23 9.28 10.07 -0.61
N TRP A 24 8.52 9.71 0.43
CA TRP A 24 9.07 9.22 1.70
C TRP A 24 9.48 7.74 1.65
N TRP A 25 8.96 6.96 0.71
CA TRP A 25 9.23 5.52 0.55
C TRP A 25 10.70 5.11 0.67
N PRO A 26 11.68 5.81 0.05
CA PRO A 26 13.07 5.37 0.08
C PRO A 26 13.83 5.79 1.34
N ILE A 27 13.25 6.64 2.19
CA ILE A 27 13.98 7.36 3.24
C ILE A 27 13.33 7.28 4.62
N TRP A 28 12.14 6.71 4.77
CA TRP A 28 11.39 6.83 6.03
C TRP A 28 12.03 6.11 7.22
N VAL A 29 12.72 4.97 7.01
CA VAL A 29 13.46 4.29 8.09
C VAL A 29 14.65 5.16 8.50
N ILE A 30 15.39 5.65 7.50
CA ILE A 30 16.52 6.57 7.69
C ILE A 30 16.08 7.82 8.45
N TYR A 31 14.96 8.42 8.06
CA TYR A 31 14.37 9.58 8.72
C TYR A 31 14.08 9.33 10.21
N LEU A 32 13.44 8.21 10.54
CA LEU A 32 13.12 7.87 11.92
C LEU A 32 14.37 7.59 12.75
N MET A 33 15.39 6.97 12.16
CA MET A 33 16.63 6.65 12.86
C MET A 33 17.54 7.89 13.02
N GLU A 34 17.83 8.60 11.93
CA GLU A 34 18.79 9.70 11.89
C GLU A 34 18.21 11.02 12.44
N GLU A 35 17.00 11.42 12.04
CA GLU A 35 16.42 12.70 12.50
C GLU A 35 15.63 12.58 13.81
N ARG A 36 15.06 11.40 14.11
CA ARG A 36 14.24 11.18 15.33
C ARG A 36 14.93 10.36 16.40
N GLY A 37 16.10 9.77 16.10
CA GLY A 37 16.88 9.00 17.06
C GLY A 37 16.21 7.69 17.47
N PHE A 38 15.28 7.17 16.66
CA PHE A 38 14.58 5.93 17.00
C PHE A 38 15.46 4.72 16.70
N THR A 39 15.35 3.72 17.57
CA THR A 39 15.91 2.39 17.30
C THR A 39 15.11 1.69 16.23
N LEU A 40 15.74 0.78 15.47
CA LEU A 40 15.04 -0.05 14.48
C LEU A 40 13.87 -0.83 15.10
N GLY A 41 14.03 -1.29 16.35
CA GLY A 41 12.96 -1.93 17.12
C GLY A 41 11.74 -1.02 17.30
N GLN A 42 11.94 0.25 17.67
CA GLN A 42 10.86 1.24 17.78
C GLN A 42 10.19 1.52 16.43
N VAL A 43 10.96 1.57 15.34
CA VAL A 43 10.42 1.73 13.99
C VAL A 43 9.47 0.58 13.65
N THR A 44 9.91 -0.66 13.83
CA THR A 44 9.06 -1.84 13.57
C THR A 44 7.87 -1.96 14.53
N LEU A 45 8.00 -1.43 15.75
CA LEU A 45 6.92 -1.44 16.75
C LEU A 45 5.75 -0.54 16.34
N LEU A 46 5.99 0.55 15.60
CA LEU A 46 4.96 1.47 15.13
C LEU A 46 3.98 0.80 14.14
N ASP A 47 4.42 -0.21 13.40
CA ASP A 47 3.56 -0.93 12.45
C ASP A 47 2.48 -1.77 13.14
N ILE A 48 2.76 -2.30 14.33
CA ILE A 48 1.80 -3.13 15.07
C ILE A 48 0.47 -2.38 15.30
N PRO A 49 0.45 -1.19 15.95
CA PRO A 49 -0.79 -0.44 16.13
C PRO A 49 -1.38 0.05 14.81
N PHE A 50 -0.57 0.33 13.79
CA PHE A 50 -1.06 0.67 12.44
C PHE A 50 -1.89 -0.47 11.84
N TRP A 51 -1.35 -1.69 11.75
CA TRP A 51 -2.08 -2.83 11.20
C TRP A 51 -3.28 -3.23 12.06
N LEU A 52 -3.15 -3.17 13.40
CA LEU A 52 -4.27 -3.43 14.30
C LEU A 52 -5.40 -2.42 14.11
N SER A 53 -5.07 -1.14 13.89
CA SER A 53 -6.08 -0.11 13.63
C SER A 53 -6.81 -0.36 12.31
N ILE A 54 -6.11 -0.79 11.26
CA ILE A 54 -6.74 -1.18 9.98
C ILE A 54 -7.72 -2.34 10.23
N ILE A 55 -7.29 -3.41 10.89
CA ILE A 55 -8.13 -4.58 11.17
C ILE A 55 -9.37 -4.20 11.98
N ALA A 56 -9.18 -3.43 13.06
CA ALA A 56 -10.28 -3.02 13.94
C ALA A 56 -11.30 -2.13 13.22
N LEU A 57 -10.83 -1.28 12.30
CA LEU A 57 -11.66 -0.28 11.63
C LEU A 57 -12.19 -0.72 10.28
N GLN A 58 -11.71 -1.82 9.68
CA GLN A 58 -12.10 -2.24 8.34
C GLN A 58 -13.61 -2.50 8.22
N ILE A 59 -14.21 -3.22 9.17
CA ILE A 59 -15.66 -3.49 9.16
C ILE A 59 -16.47 -2.20 9.40
N PRO A 60 -16.16 -1.37 10.41
CA PRO A 60 -16.79 -0.05 10.56
C PRO A 60 -16.65 0.84 9.32
N ALA A 61 -15.47 0.89 8.71
CA ALA A 61 -15.18 1.71 7.54
C ALA A 61 -15.98 1.27 6.31
N ALA A 62 -16.13 -0.05 6.09
CA ALA A 62 -17.01 -0.58 5.06
C ALA A 62 -18.46 -0.15 5.28
N ALA A 63 -18.96 -0.26 6.51
CA ALA A 63 -20.30 0.19 6.86
C ALA A 63 -20.49 1.72 6.68
N ILE A 64 -19.45 2.52 6.95
CA ILE A 64 -19.44 3.96 6.68
C ILE A 64 -19.55 4.23 5.18
N ALA A 65 -18.77 3.53 4.34
CA ALA A 65 -18.84 3.65 2.88
C ALA A 65 -20.22 3.27 2.32
N ASP A 66 -20.83 2.23 2.88
CA ASP A 66 -22.18 1.80 2.49
C ASP A 66 -23.26 2.78 2.94
N ARG A 67 -23.08 3.46 4.08
CA ARG A 67 -24.06 4.41 4.62
C ARG A 67 -23.94 5.83 4.04
N TRP A 68 -22.74 6.38 4.01
CA TRP A 68 -22.50 7.78 3.61
C TRP A 68 -22.21 7.93 2.12
N GLY A 69 -21.91 6.84 1.43
CA GLY A 69 -21.52 6.87 0.02
C GLY A 69 -20.02 6.67 -0.16
N ARG A 70 -19.63 6.39 -1.39
CA ARG A 70 -18.26 6.04 -1.76
C ARG A 70 -17.37 7.29 -1.81
N LYS A 71 -17.82 8.36 -2.45
CA LYS A 71 -17.10 9.65 -2.56
C LYS A 71 -16.75 10.25 -1.20
N PRO A 72 -17.68 10.49 -0.26
CA PRO A 72 -17.32 11.12 1.01
C PRO A 72 -16.35 10.25 1.82
N THR A 73 -16.47 8.93 1.73
CA THR A 73 -15.51 8.02 2.37
C THR A 73 -14.13 8.09 1.73
N LEU A 74 -14.01 8.17 0.40
CA LEU A 74 -12.73 8.38 -0.28
C LEU A 74 -12.10 9.74 0.04
N ILE A 75 -12.92 10.79 0.18
CA ILE A 75 -12.44 12.11 0.62
C ILE A 75 -11.92 12.01 2.06
N ALA A 76 -12.67 11.38 2.97
CA ALA A 76 -12.25 11.20 4.36
C ALA A 76 -10.96 10.37 4.46
N ALA A 77 -10.83 9.31 3.65
CA ALA A 77 -9.62 8.52 3.54
C ALA A 77 -8.42 9.37 3.10
N ALA A 78 -8.55 10.11 1.99
CA ALA A 78 -7.48 10.95 1.48
C ALA A 78 -7.10 12.09 2.45
N CYS A 79 -8.07 12.67 3.17
CA CYS A 79 -7.82 13.64 4.23
C CYS A 79 -7.02 13.02 5.39
N ALA A 80 -7.43 11.85 5.87
CA ALA A 80 -6.72 11.13 6.93
C ALA A 80 -5.28 10.80 6.50
N LEU A 81 -5.07 10.31 5.27
CA LEU A 81 -3.74 10.03 4.73
C LEU A 81 -2.89 11.30 4.60
N THR A 82 -3.49 12.42 4.15
CA THR A 82 -2.82 13.73 4.10
C THR A 82 -2.34 14.16 5.48
N VAL A 83 -3.23 14.10 6.48
CA VAL A 83 -2.90 14.46 7.87
C VAL A 83 -1.84 13.51 8.42
N ALA A 84 -1.96 12.21 8.20
CA ALA A 84 -1.00 11.22 8.66
C ALA A 84 0.41 11.48 8.12
N VAL A 85 0.57 11.63 6.81
CA VAL A 85 1.87 11.86 6.16
C VAL A 85 2.45 13.23 6.54
N THR A 86 1.62 14.27 6.61
CA THR A 86 2.08 15.60 7.03
C THR A 86 2.53 15.59 8.48
N LEU A 87 1.75 14.95 9.37
CA LEU A 87 2.12 14.81 10.78
C LEU A 87 3.38 13.96 10.92
N PHE A 88 3.55 12.90 10.12
CA PHE A 88 4.76 12.07 10.12
C PHE A 88 6.02 12.90 9.84
N GLY A 89 5.97 13.77 8.82
CA GLY A 89 7.11 14.63 8.46
C GLY A 89 7.42 15.73 9.47
N LEU A 90 6.43 16.18 10.23
CA LEU A 90 6.58 17.26 11.22
C LEU A 90 6.77 16.75 12.66
N ALA A 91 6.53 15.47 12.93
CA ALA A 91 6.49 14.93 14.28
C ALA A 91 7.87 14.88 14.93
N SER A 92 8.03 15.50 16.09
CA SER A 92 9.30 15.56 16.84
C SER A 92 9.42 14.54 17.97
N SER A 93 8.39 13.74 18.23
CA SER A 93 8.38 12.78 19.35
C SER A 93 7.64 11.49 19.00
N PHE A 94 7.99 10.41 19.70
CA PHE A 94 7.41 9.08 19.49
C PHE A 94 5.88 9.06 19.61
N PRO A 95 5.23 9.69 20.62
CA PRO A 95 3.78 9.72 20.70
C PRO A 95 3.11 10.38 19.49
N VAL A 96 3.71 11.44 18.93
CA VAL A 96 3.15 12.14 17.76
C VAL A 96 3.28 11.26 16.51
N ILE A 97 4.38 10.52 16.36
CA ILE A 97 4.56 9.54 15.28
C ILE A 97 3.56 8.39 15.42
N LEU A 98 3.34 7.89 16.63
CA LEU A 98 2.33 6.87 16.89
C LEU A 98 0.92 7.34 16.50
N VAL A 99 0.56 8.58 16.84
CA VAL A 99 -0.71 9.19 16.41
C VAL A 99 -0.79 9.26 14.88
N SER A 100 0.29 9.66 14.21
CA SER A 100 0.36 9.65 12.74
C SER A 100 0.09 8.26 12.17
N TYR A 101 0.71 7.19 12.69
CA TYR A 101 0.47 5.82 12.27
C TYR A 101 -0.99 5.38 12.49
N LEU A 102 -1.60 5.73 13.62
CA LEU A 102 -3.01 5.42 13.88
C LEU A 102 -3.95 6.14 12.89
N ILE A 103 -3.69 7.41 12.60
CA ILE A 103 -4.45 8.16 11.58
C ILE A 103 -4.25 7.55 10.20
N TRP A 104 -3.04 7.07 9.91
CA TRP A 104 -2.75 6.39 8.66
C TRP A 104 -3.58 5.11 8.51
N GLY A 105 -3.66 4.31 9.56
CA GLY A 105 -4.47 3.10 9.57
C GLY A 105 -5.97 3.37 9.44
N ILE A 106 -6.48 4.46 10.03
CA ILE A 106 -7.85 4.96 9.75
C ILE A 106 -8.03 5.27 8.25
N GLY A 107 -7.08 6.01 7.66
CA GLY A 107 -7.11 6.37 6.25
C GLY A 107 -7.15 5.15 5.33
N PHE A 108 -6.30 4.15 5.59
CA PHE A 108 -6.30 2.90 4.82
C PHE A 108 -7.55 2.05 5.05
N ALA A 109 -8.08 1.98 6.27
CA ALA A 109 -9.33 1.27 6.53
C ALA A 109 -10.50 1.85 5.73
N LEU A 110 -10.56 3.18 5.58
CA LEU A 110 -11.57 3.86 4.75
C LEU A 110 -11.32 3.70 3.25
N LEU A 111 -10.05 3.65 2.82
CA LEU A 111 -9.69 3.54 1.41
C LEU A 111 -9.92 2.12 0.87
N PHE A 112 -9.42 1.11 1.57
CA PHE A 112 -9.45 -0.28 1.13
C PHE A 112 -10.90 -0.78 1.00
N GLY A 113 -11.24 -1.34 -0.16
CA GLY A 113 -12.59 -1.79 -0.49
C GLY A 113 -13.49 -0.66 -1.02
N THR A 114 -13.41 0.55 -0.46
CA THR A 114 -14.17 1.70 -0.96
C THR A 114 -13.73 2.10 -2.36
N GLU A 115 -12.43 2.08 -2.64
CA GLU A 115 -11.89 2.44 -3.97
C GLU A 115 -12.36 1.51 -5.09
N SER A 116 -12.36 0.20 -4.83
CA SER A 116 -12.80 -0.83 -5.78
C SER A 116 -14.30 -0.76 -5.99
N ALA A 117 -15.06 -0.58 -4.89
CA ALA A 117 -16.51 -0.42 -4.96
C ALA A 117 -16.90 0.86 -5.70
N PHE A 118 -16.22 1.99 -5.45
CA PHE A 118 -16.44 3.24 -6.18
C PHE A 118 -16.26 3.08 -7.69
N LEU A 119 -15.17 2.40 -8.10
CA LEU A 119 -14.88 2.18 -9.50
C LEU A 119 -15.91 1.23 -10.14
N TYR A 120 -16.25 0.15 -9.45
CA TYR A 120 -17.27 -0.79 -9.90
C TYR A 120 -18.63 -0.11 -10.06
N ASP A 121 -19.10 0.60 -9.04
CA ASP A 121 -20.38 1.33 -9.05
C ASP A 121 -20.39 2.40 -10.17
N THR A 122 -19.26 3.06 -10.43
CA THR A 122 -19.11 4.01 -11.55
C THR A 122 -19.24 3.32 -12.91
N LEU A 123 -18.62 2.16 -13.11
CA LEU A 123 -18.69 1.41 -14.36
C LEU A 123 -20.06 0.78 -14.58
N LYS A 124 -20.68 0.30 -13.51
CA LYS A 124 -22.06 -0.17 -13.49
C LYS A 124 -23.04 0.93 -13.90
N ALA A 125 -22.88 2.13 -13.36
CA ALA A 125 -23.69 3.29 -13.78
C ALA A 125 -23.51 3.67 -15.27
N LEU A 126 -22.47 3.15 -15.94
CA LEU A 126 -22.21 3.31 -17.37
C LEU A 126 -22.57 2.06 -18.20
N GLY A 127 -23.05 0.97 -17.59
CA GLY A 127 -23.28 -0.32 -18.25
C GLY A 127 -21.99 -0.96 -18.78
N ARG A 128 -20.87 -0.79 -18.07
CA ARG A 128 -19.51 -1.23 -18.46
C ARG A 128 -18.82 -2.08 -17.39
N GLU A 129 -19.57 -2.92 -16.70
CA GLU A 129 -19.06 -3.79 -15.63
C GLU A 129 -17.93 -4.71 -16.13
N ASP A 130 -18.04 -5.20 -17.37
CA ASP A 130 -17.03 -6.05 -18.01
C ASP A 130 -15.65 -5.37 -18.15
N ASP A 131 -15.62 -4.03 -18.16
CA ASP A 131 -14.37 -3.26 -18.22
C ASP A 131 -13.66 -3.17 -16.85
N TYR A 132 -14.30 -3.59 -15.74
CA TYR A 132 -13.78 -3.39 -14.37
C TYR A 132 -12.36 -3.90 -14.19
N ALA A 133 -12.09 -5.16 -14.55
CA ALA A 133 -10.77 -5.76 -14.40
C ALA A 133 -9.71 -4.98 -15.20
N ARG A 134 -10.05 -4.51 -16.41
CA ARG A 134 -9.14 -3.74 -17.27
C ARG A 134 -8.84 -2.36 -16.68
N VAL A 135 -9.87 -1.67 -16.20
CA VAL A 135 -9.74 -0.31 -15.65
C VAL A 135 -9.04 -0.34 -14.30
N TYR A 136 -9.42 -1.24 -13.40
CA TYR A 136 -8.76 -1.41 -12.10
C TYR A 136 -7.29 -1.84 -12.27
N GLY A 137 -7.00 -2.76 -13.19
CA GLY A 137 -5.63 -3.17 -13.50
C GLY A 137 -4.75 -2.01 -14.01
N ARG A 138 -5.31 -1.10 -14.83
CA ARG A 138 -4.60 0.12 -15.25
C ARG A 138 -4.35 1.07 -14.09
N ALA A 139 -5.31 1.23 -13.18
CA ALA A 139 -5.14 2.03 -11.98
C ALA A 139 -4.02 1.48 -11.09
N TRP A 140 -3.96 0.15 -10.93
CA TRP A 140 -2.90 -0.54 -10.21
C TRP A 140 -1.52 -0.34 -10.86
N GLY A 141 -1.43 -0.43 -12.19
CA GLY A 141 -0.20 -0.14 -12.92
C GLY A 141 0.28 1.30 -12.70
N LEU A 142 -0.65 2.26 -12.71
CA LEU A 142 -0.35 3.66 -12.48
C LEU A 142 0.09 3.94 -11.03
N LEU A 143 -0.57 3.32 -10.05
CA LEU A 143 -0.15 3.33 -8.65
C LEU A 143 1.29 2.83 -8.52
N THR A 144 1.61 1.72 -9.17
CA THR A 144 2.95 1.12 -9.07
C THR A 144 4.01 2.01 -9.72
N ALA A 145 3.69 2.63 -10.86
CA ALA A 145 4.55 3.62 -11.50
C ALA A 145 4.75 4.86 -10.62
N ALA A 146 3.69 5.36 -9.98
CA ALA A 146 3.77 6.49 -9.05
C ALA A 146 4.69 6.18 -7.87
N ALA A 147 4.58 4.99 -7.28
CA ALA A 147 5.45 4.56 -6.18
C ALA A 147 6.92 4.45 -6.61
N LEU A 148 7.19 3.96 -7.83
CA LEU A 148 8.54 3.91 -8.40
C LEU A 148 9.11 5.31 -8.61
N VAL A 149 8.34 6.23 -9.20
CA VAL A 149 8.75 7.63 -9.39
C VAL A 149 9.01 8.30 -8.03
N GLY A 150 8.14 8.10 -7.04
CA GLY A 150 8.34 8.61 -5.68
C GLY A 150 9.62 8.08 -5.04
N THR A 151 9.93 6.80 -5.24
CA THR A 151 11.16 6.16 -4.75
C THR A 151 12.41 6.72 -5.42
N LEU A 152 12.36 6.95 -6.74
CA LEU A 152 13.48 7.49 -7.50
C LEU A 152 13.75 8.98 -7.21
N LEU A 153 12.70 9.77 -6.98
CA LEU A 153 12.82 11.20 -6.72
C LEU A 153 13.06 11.51 -5.24
N GLY A 154 12.52 10.71 -4.32
CA GLY A 154 12.52 11.00 -2.89
C GLY A 154 13.91 11.09 -2.27
N ALA A 155 14.77 10.11 -2.55
CA ALA A 155 16.12 10.05 -1.98
C ALA A 155 17.02 11.19 -2.49
N PRO A 156 17.07 11.51 -3.79
CA PRO A 156 17.79 12.69 -4.30
C PRO A 156 17.28 14.00 -3.72
N VAL A 157 15.96 14.20 -3.61
CA VAL A 157 15.40 15.41 -3.02
C VAL A 157 15.81 15.52 -1.54
N ALA A 158 15.79 14.42 -0.80
CA ALA A 158 16.23 14.38 0.59
C ALA A 158 17.71 14.78 0.73
N ALA A 159 18.57 14.21 -0.11
CA ALA A 159 20.00 14.48 -0.10
C ALA A 159 20.34 15.93 -0.46
N ALA A 160 19.57 16.56 -1.36
CA ALA A 160 19.76 17.95 -1.75
C ALA A 160 19.18 18.97 -0.75
N THR A 161 18.32 18.53 0.16
CA THR A 161 17.59 19.42 1.08
C THR A 161 17.67 18.94 2.54
N ASN A 162 16.73 18.10 2.98
CA ASN A 162 16.68 17.39 4.26
C ASN A 162 15.69 16.22 4.17
N LEU A 163 15.67 15.30 5.15
CA LEU A 163 14.80 14.11 5.09
C LEU A 163 13.33 14.45 5.33
N SER A 164 13.03 15.58 5.97
CA SER A 164 11.66 16.04 6.26
C SER A 164 10.92 16.57 5.01
N LEU A 165 11.60 17.29 4.11
CA LEU A 165 10.96 17.95 2.96
C LEU A 165 10.23 16.99 2.00
N PRO A 166 10.82 15.86 1.53
CA PRO A 166 10.12 14.91 0.68
C PRO A 166 8.85 14.34 1.33
N ILE A 167 8.85 14.18 2.65
CA ILE A 167 7.70 13.71 3.42
C ILE A 167 6.57 14.74 3.38
N VAL A 168 6.88 16.01 3.67
CA VAL A 168 5.89 17.10 3.64
C VAL A 168 5.34 17.32 2.22
N LEU A 169 6.19 17.25 1.19
CA LEU A 169 5.75 17.29 -0.21
C LEU A 169 4.78 16.15 -0.53
N SER A 170 5.01 14.96 0.01
CA SER A 170 4.10 13.82 -0.14
C SER A 170 2.75 14.06 0.51
N GLY A 171 2.72 14.76 1.66
CA GLY A 171 1.48 15.27 2.26
C GLY A 171 0.75 16.25 1.33
N GLY A 172 1.48 17.16 0.68
CA GLY A 172 0.92 18.04 -0.36
C GLY A 172 0.32 17.29 -1.55
N LEU A 173 0.98 16.24 -2.04
CA LEU A 173 0.47 15.38 -3.11
C LEU A 173 -0.81 14.63 -2.68
N ALA A 174 -0.84 14.11 -1.45
CA ALA A 174 -2.04 13.51 -0.88
C ALA A 174 -3.19 14.53 -0.75
N PHE A 175 -2.89 15.78 -0.40
CA PHE A 175 -3.89 16.85 -0.38
C PHE A 175 -4.45 17.15 -1.78
N LEU A 176 -3.62 17.15 -2.82
CA LEU A 176 -4.11 17.25 -4.20
C LEU A 176 -5.05 16.08 -4.55
N ALA A 177 -4.80 14.88 -4.03
CA ALA A 177 -5.72 13.75 -4.19
C ALA A 177 -7.08 14.01 -3.51
N VAL A 178 -7.12 14.70 -2.36
CA VAL A 178 -8.37 15.16 -1.72
C VAL A 178 -9.16 16.06 -2.68
N LEU A 179 -8.48 17.03 -3.31
CA LEU A 179 -9.12 17.94 -4.26
C LEU A 179 -9.70 17.18 -5.46
N VAL A 180 -8.97 16.20 -5.99
CA VAL A 180 -9.47 15.34 -7.07
C VAL A 180 -10.69 14.54 -6.61
N ALA A 181 -10.64 13.94 -5.42
CA ALA A 181 -11.75 13.16 -4.86
C ALA A 181 -13.00 14.03 -4.63
N ALA A 182 -12.83 15.29 -4.24
CA ALA A 182 -13.93 16.25 -4.13
C ALA A 182 -14.67 16.49 -5.46
N THR A 183 -13.99 16.32 -6.60
CA THR A 183 -14.60 16.44 -7.93
C THR A 183 -15.26 15.16 -8.44
N PHE A 184 -15.21 14.04 -7.71
CA PHE A 184 -15.94 12.83 -8.10
C PHE A 184 -17.44 13.08 -8.15
N THR A 185 -18.11 12.35 -9.04
CA THR A 185 -19.57 12.24 -9.03
C THR A 185 -19.92 10.98 -8.27
N GLU A 186 -20.73 11.09 -7.23
CA GLU A 186 -21.17 9.93 -6.44
C GLU A 186 -21.99 9.01 -7.36
N PRO A 187 -21.59 7.74 -7.54
CA PRO A 187 -22.41 6.78 -8.28
C PRO A 187 -23.72 6.55 -7.52
N ALA A 188 -24.81 6.35 -8.27
CA ALA A 188 -26.15 6.24 -7.68
C ALA A 188 -26.15 5.16 -6.58
N PRO A 189 -26.67 5.47 -5.37
CA PRO A 189 -26.85 4.45 -4.36
C PRO A 189 -27.80 3.39 -4.93
N GLU A 190 -27.42 2.11 -4.90
CA GLU A 190 -28.44 1.07 -4.92
C GLU A 190 -29.43 1.34 -3.77
N ALA A 191 -30.64 0.80 -3.85
CA ALA A 191 -31.51 0.65 -2.70
C ALA A 191 -30.80 -0.30 -1.71
N ARG A 192 -29.83 0.25 -0.99
CA ARG A 192 -28.97 -0.46 -0.05
C ARG A 192 -29.89 -0.88 1.07
N THR A 193 -30.34 -2.13 1.05
CA THR A 193 -30.84 -2.76 2.27
C THR A 193 -29.69 -2.63 3.25
N ALA A 194 -29.85 -1.75 4.24
CA ALA A 194 -28.87 -1.55 5.28
C ALA A 194 -28.79 -2.84 6.09
N HIS A 195 -28.09 -3.85 5.56
CA HIS A 195 -27.63 -4.97 6.34
C HIS A 195 -26.73 -4.34 7.40
N ARG A 196 -27.23 -4.29 8.63
CA ARG A 196 -26.43 -3.89 9.78
C ARG A 196 -25.32 -4.93 9.90
N LEU A 197 -24.18 -4.66 9.28
CA LEU A 197 -22.97 -5.45 9.44
C LEU A 197 -22.61 -5.39 10.92
N THR A 198 -22.99 -6.43 11.64
CA THR A 198 -22.66 -6.56 13.04
C THR A 198 -21.28 -7.18 13.08
N TYR A 199 -20.30 -6.46 13.61
CA TYR A 199 -18.89 -6.88 13.65
C TYR A 199 -18.72 -8.34 14.08
N GLY A 200 -19.42 -8.72 15.17
CA GLY A 200 -19.41 -10.09 15.69
C GLY A 200 -19.98 -11.15 14.73
N ARG A 201 -21.01 -10.82 13.93
CA ARG A 201 -21.57 -11.75 12.94
C ARG A 201 -20.62 -11.95 11.77
N VAL A 202 -20.05 -10.87 11.23
CA VAL A 202 -19.08 -10.95 10.13
C VAL A 202 -17.87 -11.82 10.52
N ILE A 203 -17.36 -11.63 11.74
CA ILE A 203 -16.26 -12.48 12.25
C ILE A 203 -16.71 -13.92 12.45
N ALA A 204 -17.87 -14.15 13.07
CA ALA A 204 -18.39 -15.50 13.29
C ALA A 204 -18.57 -16.25 11.96
N ASP A 205 -19.16 -15.61 10.96
CA ASP A 205 -19.36 -16.17 9.63
C ASP A 205 -18.01 -16.44 8.94
N SER A 206 -17.05 -15.52 9.05
CA SER A 206 -15.70 -15.70 8.50
C SER A 206 -14.98 -16.89 9.14
N ILE A 207 -15.10 -17.07 10.46
CA ILE A 207 -14.53 -18.21 11.20
C ILE A 207 -15.23 -19.52 10.80
N ASP A 208 -16.55 -19.51 10.65
CA ASP A 208 -17.30 -20.70 10.22
C ASP A 208 -16.90 -21.12 8.80
N ILE A 209 -16.76 -20.16 7.87
CA ILE A 209 -16.24 -20.41 6.52
C ILE A 209 -14.83 -21.00 6.57
N LEU A 210 -13.94 -20.44 7.40
CA LEU A 210 -12.57 -20.92 7.57
C LEU A 210 -12.53 -22.37 8.10
N ARG A 211 -13.45 -22.72 9.01
CA ARG A 211 -13.55 -24.07 9.57
C ARG A 211 -14.10 -25.07 8.56
N ARG A 212 -15.11 -24.68 7.79
CA ARG A 212 -15.80 -25.58 6.85
C ARG A 212 -15.08 -25.75 5.52
N ARG A 213 -14.37 -24.72 5.04
CA ARG A 213 -13.73 -24.73 3.72
C ARG A 213 -12.21 -24.81 3.84
N PRO A 214 -11.62 -26.02 3.80
CA PRO A 214 -10.17 -26.18 3.95
C PRO A 214 -9.38 -25.40 2.88
N ALA A 215 -9.89 -25.31 1.65
CA ALA A 215 -9.25 -24.53 0.59
C ALA A 215 -9.05 -23.06 0.99
N VAL A 216 -10.09 -22.40 1.53
CA VAL A 216 -10.01 -21.00 1.98
C VAL A 216 -9.01 -20.86 3.13
N ARG A 217 -9.04 -21.79 4.08
CA ARG A 217 -8.13 -21.81 5.23
C ARG A 217 -6.67 -21.88 4.81
N TYR A 218 -6.33 -22.82 3.93
CA TYR A 218 -4.95 -22.97 3.48
C TYR A 218 -4.52 -21.81 2.58
N SER A 219 -5.41 -21.23 1.77
CA SER A 219 -5.10 -20.03 0.99
C SER A 219 -4.77 -18.83 1.88
N ILE A 220 -5.53 -18.62 2.97
CA ILE A 220 -5.25 -17.52 3.92
C ILE A 220 -3.92 -17.75 4.65
N LEU A 221 -3.68 -18.98 5.14
CA LEU A 221 -2.41 -19.31 5.80
C LEU A 221 -1.22 -19.14 4.85
N PHE A 222 -1.35 -19.62 3.61
CA PHE A 222 -0.33 -19.49 2.59
C PHE A 222 -0.04 -18.02 2.27
N TYR A 223 -1.09 -17.22 2.04
CA TYR A 223 -0.95 -15.78 1.78
C TYR A 223 -0.26 -15.06 2.94
N GLY A 224 -0.66 -15.38 4.19
CA GLY A 224 -0.02 -14.84 5.39
C GLY A 224 1.46 -15.19 5.47
N LEU A 225 1.82 -16.45 5.24
CA LEU A 225 3.21 -16.91 5.26
C LEU A 225 4.08 -16.19 4.20
N ILE A 226 3.60 -16.13 2.96
CA ILE A 226 4.29 -15.42 1.87
C ILE A 226 4.43 -13.93 2.19
N THR A 227 3.39 -13.30 2.74
CA THR A 227 3.39 -11.87 3.08
C THR A 227 4.39 -11.55 4.20
N VAL A 228 4.37 -12.31 5.30
CA VAL A 228 5.34 -12.15 6.41
C VAL A 228 6.76 -12.32 5.89
N GLY A 229 7.00 -13.34 5.07
CA GLY A 229 8.30 -13.54 4.44
C GLY A 229 8.68 -12.45 3.44
N SER A 230 7.74 -11.69 2.88
CA SER A 230 8.05 -10.61 1.93
C SER A 230 8.23 -9.24 2.59
N ILE A 231 7.86 -9.09 3.86
CA ILE A 231 7.90 -7.81 4.58
C ILE A 231 9.31 -7.45 5.04
N ALA A 232 10.12 -8.41 5.51
CA ALA A 232 11.40 -8.10 6.13
C ALA A 232 12.33 -7.23 5.24
N PRO A 233 12.52 -7.51 3.94
CA PRO A 233 13.41 -6.72 3.10
C PRO A 233 12.95 -5.27 2.96
N ILE A 234 11.66 -4.97 3.15
CA ILE A 234 11.13 -3.60 3.13
C ILE A 234 11.72 -2.76 4.27
N PHE A 235 11.95 -3.36 5.44
CA PHE A 235 12.45 -2.68 6.64
C PHE A 235 13.99 -2.67 6.70
N PHE A 236 14.61 -3.79 6.35
CA PHE A 236 16.05 -3.97 6.54
C PHE A 236 16.88 -3.48 5.35
N LEU A 237 16.30 -3.29 4.16
CA LEU A 237 17.07 -2.85 2.98
C LEU A 237 17.66 -1.45 3.16
N GLN A 238 16.94 -0.49 3.77
CA GLN A 238 17.47 0.86 3.99
C GLN A 238 18.67 0.86 4.98
N PRO A 239 18.58 0.24 6.17
CA PRO A 239 19.73 0.05 7.05
C PRO A 239 20.90 -0.70 6.40
N PHE A 240 20.61 -1.80 5.69
CA PHE A 240 21.62 -2.60 5.00
C PHE A 240 22.42 -1.77 3.98
N LEU A 241 21.74 -0.95 3.18
CA LEU A 241 22.40 -0.05 2.23
C LEU A 241 23.29 0.98 2.94
N ARG A 242 22.87 1.46 4.13
CA ARG A 242 23.67 2.40 4.92
C ARG A 242 24.90 1.76 5.56
N GLU A 243 24.80 0.51 6.00
CA GLU A 243 25.96 -0.27 6.51
C GLU A 243 27.02 -0.50 5.41
N HIS A 244 26.61 -0.47 4.14
CA HIS A 244 27.49 -0.60 2.97
C HIS A 244 27.87 0.76 2.34
N ASP A 245 27.84 1.84 3.13
CA ASP A 245 28.27 3.19 2.74
C ASP A 245 27.54 3.77 1.50
N ILE A 246 26.34 3.28 1.18
CA ILE A 246 25.53 3.83 0.09
C ILE A 246 24.96 5.18 0.53
N GLY A 247 25.36 6.24 -0.17
CA GLY A 247 24.90 7.60 0.10
C GLY A 247 23.38 7.78 -0.05
N LEU A 248 22.80 8.66 0.76
CA LEU A 248 21.34 8.94 0.82
C LEU A 248 20.69 9.14 -0.55
N GLY A 249 21.33 9.90 -1.45
CA GLY A 249 20.80 10.18 -2.78
C GLY A 249 20.65 8.95 -3.68
N GLN A 250 21.40 7.87 -3.40
CA GLN A 250 21.41 6.63 -4.18
C GLN A 250 20.47 5.55 -3.61
N VAL A 251 19.96 5.73 -2.39
CA VAL A 251 19.12 4.72 -1.71
C VAL A 251 17.84 4.40 -2.51
N GLY A 252 17.27 5.39 -3.20
CA GLY A 252 16.13 5.19 -4.10
C GLY A 252 16.48 4.35 -5.35
N LEU A 253 17.68 4.53 -5.90
CA LEU A 253 18.17 3.77 -7.05
C LEU A 253 18.36 2.30 -6.66
N TRP A 254 18.96 2.01 -5.51
CA TRP A 254 19.18 0.64 -5.02
C TRP A 254 17.90 -0.10 -4.60
N GLN A 255 16.82 0.63 -4.29
CA GLN A 255 15.49 0.06 -4.07
C GLN A 255 14.69 -0.16 -5.37
N THR A 256 15.16 0.37 -6.51
CA THR A 256 14.44 0.24 -7.78
C THR A 256 14.40 -1.19 -8.32
N PRO A 257 15.49 -1.99 -8.28
CA PRO A 257 15.46 -3.38 -8.73
C PRO A 257 14.39 -4.23 -8.04
N THR A 258 14.19 -4.07 -6.72
CA THR A 258 13.17 -4.84 -5.97
C THR A 258 11.75 -4.47 -6.41
N ARG A 259 11.48 -3.18 -6.65
CA ARG A 259 10.20 -2.71 -7.18
C ARG A 259 9.97 -3.17 -8.62
N LEU A 260 10.98 -3.10 -9.48
CA LEU A 260 10.91 -3.58 -10.85
C LEU A 260 10.67 -5.09 -10.91
N ALA A 261 11.34 -5.87 -10.05
CA ALA A 261 11.11 -7.30 -9.93
C ALA A 261 9.64 -7.60 -9.54
N GLY A 262 9.06 -6.81 -8.63
CA GLY A 262 7.64 -6.89 -8.30
C GLY A 262 6.72 -6.59 -9.49
N ILE A 263 7.01 -5.55 -10.27
CA ILE A 263 6.25 -5.19 -11.49
C ILE A 263 6.36 -6.30 -12.54
N VAL A 264 7.57 -6.76 -12.83
CA VAL A 264 7.83 -7.83 -13.81
C VAL A 264 7.16 -9.11 -13.36
N GLY A 265 7.24 -9.46 -12.08
CA GLY A 265 6.55 -10.60 -11.49
C GLY A 265 5.03 -10.52 -11.66
N ALA A 266 4.43 -9.35 -11.41
CA ALA A 266 3.00 -9.14 -11.60
C ALA A 266 2.57 -9.27 -13.07
N VAL A 267 3.34 -8.72 -14.01
CA VAL A 267 3.07 -8.82 -15.46
C VAL A 267 3.29 -10.25 -15.98
N ALA A 268 4.33 -10.93 -15.50
CA ALA A 268 4.66 -12.30 -15.88
C ALA A 268 3.75 -13.34 -15.22
N ALA A 269 3.07 -13.02 -14.12
CA ALA A 269 2.26 -13.96 -13.34
C ALA A 269 1.25 -14.73 -14.20
N TYR A 270 0.52 -14.04 -15.09
CA TYR A 270 -0.41 -14.72 -16.01
C TYR A 270 0.29 -15.74 -16.90
N ARG A 271 1.45 -15.39 -17.45
CA ARG A 271 2.23 -16.30 -18.32
C ARG A 271 2.81 -17.48 -17.53
N ILE A 272 3.30 -17.24 -16.32
CA ILE A 272 3.82 -18.28 -15.42
C ILE A 272 2.72 -19.27 -15.07
N VAL A 273 1.54 -18.77 -14.66
CA VAL A 273 0.38 -19.59 -14.33
C VAL A 273 -0.13 -20.35 -15.56
N ALA A 274 -0.18 -19.72 -16.73
CA ALA A 274 -0.61 -20.36 -17.97
C ALA A 274 0.36 -21.46 -18.43
N ALA A 275 1.67 -21.29 -18.23
CA ALA A 275 2.69 -22.26 -18.64
C ALA A 275 2.84 -23.44 -17.67
N MET A 276 2.79 -23.18 -16.36
CA MET A 276 3.11 -24.17 -15.32
C MET A 276 1.87 -24.69 -14.57
N GLY A 277 0.73 -24.03 -14.73
CA GLY A 277 -0.47 -24.28 -13.96
C GLY A 277 -0.45 -23.63 -12.57
N GLU A 278 -1.63 -23.45 -12.00
CA GLU A 278 -1.83 -22.82 -10.69
C GLU A 278 -1.08 -23.58 -9.57
N ARG A 279 -1.21 -24.91 -9.53
CA ARG A 279 -0.59 -25.75 -8.48
C ARG A 279 0.92 -25.58 -8.37
N TRP A 280 1.64 -25.58 -9.49
CA TRP A 280 3.09 -25.42 -9.48
C TRP A 280 3.52 -23.98 -9.18
N THR A 281 2.71 -23.00 -9.58
CA THR A 281 2.94 -21.59 -9.21
C THR A 281 2.91 -21.42 -7.70
N PHE A 282 1.95 -22.03 -7.01
CA PHE A 282 1.89 -22.00 -5.53
C PHE A 282 3.12 -22.64 -4.86
N TYR A 283 3.64 -23.76 -5.39
CA TYR A 283 4.85 -24.38 -4.83
C TYR A 283 6.12 -23.57 -5.12
N LEU A 284 6.16 -22.83 -6.23
CA LEU A 284 7.31 -22.03 -6.62
C LEU A 284 7.52 -20.81 -5.71
N MET A 285 6.44 -20.18 -5.22
CA MET A 285 6.55 -18.93 -4.45
C MET A 285 7.40 -19.07 -3.16
N PRO A 286 7.20 -20.07 -2.27
CA PRO A 286 8.07 -20.25 -1.11
C PRO A 286 9.52 -20.58 -1.49
N VAL A 287 9.74 -21.33 -2.57
CA VAL A 287 11.08 -21.70 -3.05
C VAL A 287 11.84 -20.47 -3.52
N VAL A 288 11.20 -19.61 -4.32
CA VAL A 288 11.78 -18.34 -4.79
C VAL A 288 12.07 -17.42 -3.61
N LEU A 289 11.14 -17.35 -2.65
CA LEU A 289 11.31 -16.55 -1.44
C LEU A 289 12.54 -17.02 -0.64
N PHE A 290 12.62 -18.32 -0.35
CA PHE A 290 13.75 -18.90 0.37
C PHE A 290 15.07 -18.72 -0.38
N ALA A 291 15.10 -18.96 -1.69
CA ALA A 291 16.27 -18.74 -2.52
C ALA A 291 16.72 -17.26 -2.49
N SER A 292 15.78 -16.31 -2.52
CA SER A 292 16.10 -14.88 -2.44
C SER A 292 16.76 -14.52 -1.10
N TYR A 293 16.26 -15.05 0.01
CA TYR A 293 16.89 -14.87 1.31
C TYR A 293 18.26 -15.54 1.43
N ALA A 294 18.41 -16.74 0.86
CA ALA A 294 19.70 -17.43 0.84
C ALA A 294 20.74 -16.62 0.07
N VAL A 295 20.37 -16.03 -1.08
CA VAL A 295 21.24 -15.13 -1.85
C VAL A 295 21.62 -13.89 -1.03
N LEU A 296 20.67 -13.26 -0.34
CA LEU A 296 20.94 -12.12 0.53
C LEU A 296 21.89 -12.48 1.68
N ALA A 297 21.68 -13.63 2.34
CA ALA A 297 22.53 -14.08 3.43
C ALA A 297 23.97 -14.40 2.98
N LEU A 298 24.14 -14.83 1.73
CA LEU A 298 25.46 -15.09 1.14
C LEU A 298 26.15 -13.83 0.62
N TRP A 299 25.41 -12.73 0.43
CA TRP A 299 25.93 -11.49 -0.14
C TRP A 299 27.05 -10.88 0.70
N ASP A 300 26.87 -10.80 2.02
CA ASP A 300 27.90 -10.27 2.93
C ASP A 300 29.16 -11.14 2.92
N SER A 301 29.01 -12.46 2.75
CA SER A 301 30.14 -13.38 2.65
C SER A 301 30.93 -13.19 1.33
N LEU A 302 30.24 -12.89 0.22
CA LEU A 302 30.85 -12.65 -1.08
C LEU A 302 31.49 -11.26 -1.16
N TYR A 303 30.84 -10.23 -0.60
CA TYR A 303 31.38 -8.88 -0.53
C TYR A 303 32.63 -8.82 0.36
N ALA A 304 32.60 -9.49 1.52
CA ALA A 304 33.76 -9.62 2.41
C ALA A 304 34.95 -10.37 1.78
N GLN A 305 34.69 -11.28 0.82
CA GLN A 305 35.75 -11.99 0.08
C GLN A 305 36.33 -11.18 -1.10
N ILE A 306 35.57 -10.24 -1.66
CA ILE A 306 36.01 -9.39 -2.79
C ILE A 306 36.69 -8.10 -2.28
N ALA A 307 36.40 -7.66 -1.06
CA ALA A 307 36.99 -6.48 -0.43
C ALA A 307 38.32 -6.75 0.34
N GLN A 308 38.87 -7.97 0.26
CA GLN A 308 40.22 -8.33 0.73
C GLN A 308 41.20 -8.37 -0.45
#